data_AF-A0A497NWN7-F1
#
_entry.id   AF-A0A497NWN7-F1
#
_cell.length_a   1.000
_cell.length_b   1.000
_cell.length_c   1.000
_cell.angle_alpha   90.00
_cell.angle_beta   90.00
_cell.angle_gamma   90.00
#
_symmetry.space_group_name_H-M   'P 1'
#
loop_
_entity.id
_entity.type
_entity.pdbx_description
1 polymer ?
#
loop_
_entity_poly.entity_id
_entity_poly.type
_entity_poly.pdbx_seq_one_letter_code
_entity_poly.pdbx_strand_id
1 'polypeptide(L)'
;NNTLQGNTYGIRLYDSDYNEIAENFINASGYYGINFYARSSQNNITKNIIINGKYAVLLEYANYTTVYLNTIQKNTEYALRLSYTFNSLIKGNTIANNKYGVYIWNCSQNQFYYNNFIDNTIQVEHYDAPVTANTWDTNICPGAKGNYWSDYTGVDDGSGLGRWGEPRNASDGVGDTLIPHLQVDWYPLMYPWAPVPPVYPVAIFTWNPLEPIINQPATFDASKSYDTNGTIIKYTWNFGDGTPIVEETDPLITHTFTTPGNYTVTLTVTDDDLLTNSTSHIVKVLQYKLEIDVYTQHPDPYSGKGLNQPSDAYAPQSLVILYAEVAYNYEPLENKEVAFTVTDPNGVEIIYRTSNTSSGGIASIDFRLASNAPFGAYTVMAMVEVSEKKANDTLIFQMGWLIEVVKIETVDQYGSLKSIFTIGEQIFFSICVKNIAFTPKNTTLTVGAQDETGQLIGVADIWLEVPPGTYEYNLVFNIKIPRWAFVGTASAQVCAFTTWPREGGVPYFPGTSTTFLVYPD
;
A
#
# COMPACT_ATOMS: atom_id res chain seq x y z
N ASN A 1 30.71 21.67 -3.89
CA ASN A 1 30.45 20.65 -4.95
C ASN A 1 30.52 21.21 -6.38
N ASN A 2 31.48 22.09 -6.67
CA ASN A 2 31.71 22.63 -8.02
C ASN A 2 32.96 22.02 -8.67
N THR A 3 33.03 22.05 -10.01
CA THR A 3 34.23 21.64 -10.77
C THR A 3 34.84 22.86 -11.48
N LEU A 4 36.12 23.14 -11.20
CA LEU A 4 36.88 24.24 -11.79
C LEU A 4 38.13 23.70 -12.47
N GLN A 5 38.25 23.86 -13.79
CA GLN A 5 39.33 23.28 -14.59
C GLN A 5 40.02 24.29 -15.50
N GLY A 6 41.36 24.35 -15.47
CA GLY A 6 42.16 25.14 -16.41
C GLY A 6 42.06 26.66 -16.25
N ASN A 7 41.58 27.13 -15.09
CA ASN A 7 41.41 28.56 -14.83
C ASN A 7 42.73 29.23 -14.42
N THR A 8 42.88 30.54 -14.65
CA THR A 8 44.01 31.29 -14.06
C THR A 8 43.96 31.26 -12.52
N TYR A 9 42.77 31.46 -11.97
CA TYR A 9 42.46 31.35 -10.55
C TYR A 9 41.22 30.46 -10.39
N GLY A 10 41.23 29.51 -9.46
CA GLY A 10 40.06 28.70 -9.14
C GLY A 10 39.03 29.53 -8.37
N ILE A 11 39.22 29.65 -7.06
CA ILE A 11 38.38 30.46 -6.17
C ILE A 11 39.26 31.52 -5.52
N ARG A 12 38.91 32.79 -5.69
CA ARG A 12 39.65 33.91 -5.09
C ARG A 12 38.67 34.83 -4.37
N LEU A 13 38.91 35.03 -3.09
CA LEU A 13 38.12 35.93 -2.24
C LEU A 13 39.01 37.05 -1.72
N TYR A 14 38.45 38.25 -1.68
CA TYR A 14 39.15 39.49 -1.32
C TYR A 14 38.39 40.15 -0.17
N ASP A 15 39.07 40.39 0.96
CA ASP A 15 38.50 41.11 2.12
C ASP A 15 37.15 40.48 2.55
N SER A 16 37.16 39.17 2.82
CA SER A 16 35.94 38.38 2.99
C SER A 16 35.97 37.51 4.25
N ASP A 17 34.89 37.56 5.03
CA ASP A 17 34.73 36.84 6.29
C ASP A 17 33.61 35.79 6.23
N TYR A 18 33.67 34.78 7.09
CA TYR A 18 32.61 33.77 7.29
C TYR A 18 32.21 32.98 6.03
N ASN A 19 33.15 32.74 5.12
CA ASN A 19 32.88 32.00 3.88
C ASN A 19 33.08 30.50 4.07
N GLU A 20 32.24 29.70 3.41
CA GLU A 20 32.39 28.25 3.32
C GLU A 20 32.71 27.83 1.89
N ILE A 21 33.91 27.29 1.68
CA ILE A 21 34.35 26.69 0.42
C ILE A 21 34.44 25.18 0.64
N ALA A 22 33.35 24.48 0.31
CA ALA A 22 33.21 23.06 0.59
C ALA A 22 33.08 22.19 -0.67
N GLU A 23 33.73 21.02 -0.65
CA GLU A 23 33.50 19.91 -1.59
C GLU A 23 33.74 20.27 -3.06
N ASN A 24 34.71 21.12 -3.38
CA ASN A 24 35.00 21.49 -4.78
C ASN A 24 36.14 20.66 -5.37
N PHE A 25 36.07 20.39 -6.66
CA PHE A 25 37.14 19.80 -7.45
C PHE A 25 37.82 20.89 -8.30
N ILE A 26 39.07 21.21 -8.00
CA ILE A 26 39.84 22.27 -8.63
C ILE A 26 41.09 21.65 -9.27
N ASN A 27 41.18 21.72 -10.60
CA ASN A 27 42.24 21.07 -11.36
C ASN A 27 42.93 22.04 -12.33
N ALA A 28 44.26 21.98 -12.36
CA ALA A 28 45.09 22.70 -13.33
C ALA A 28 44.91 24.23 -13.30
N SER A 29 44.82 24.81 -12.10
CA SER A 29 44.83 26.27 -11.96
C SER A 29 46.19 26.86 -12.33
N GLY A 30 46.21 27.86 -13.21
CA GLY A 30 47.43 28.51 -13.69
C GLY A 30 48.21 29.25 -12.59
N TYR A 31 47.52 29.72 -11.55
CA TYR A 31 48.16 30.37 -10.40
C TYR A 31 47.64 29.86 -9.05
N TYR A 32 46.40 30.17 -8.67
CA TYR A 32 45.84 29.75 -7.36
C TYR A 32 44.67 28.78 -7.54
N GLY A 33 44.63 27.70 -6.75
CA GLY A 33 43.45 26.87 -6.57
C GLY A 33 42.39 27.61 -5.75
N ILE A 34 42.69 27.86 -4.47
CA ILE A 34 41.92 28.69 -3.55
C ILE A 34 42.84 29.77 -3.00
N ASN A 35 42.39 31.02 -3.01
CA ASN A 35 43.12 32.16 -2.48
C ASN A 35 42.20 33.05 -1.65
N PHE A 36 42.61 33.30 -0.41
CA PHE A 36 42.12 34.42 0.38
C PHE A 36 43.19 35.51 0.38
N TYR A 37 42.79 36.71 -0.02
CA TYR A 37 43.66 37.88 -0.12
C TYR A 37 43.09 39.04 0.68
N ALA A 38 43.98 39.86 1.24
CA ALA A 38 43.64 40.96 2.15
C ALA A 38 42.94 40.46 3.43
N ARG A 39 42.47 41.38 4.27
CA ARG A 39 41.96 41.08 5.63
C ARG A 39 40.74 40.16 5.55
N SER A 40 40.96 38.87 5.75
CA SER A 40 39.90 37.86 5.71
C SER A 40 39.91 37.09 7.03
N SER A 41 38.75 36.66 7.52
CA SER A 41 38.65 35.98 8.82
C SER A 41 37.51 34.98 8.91
N GLN A 42 37.66 33.97 9.77
CA GLN A 42 36.59 33.00 10.10
C GLN A 42 36.07 32.22 8.88
N ASN A 43 36.96 31.93 7.94
CA ASN A 43 36.61 31.19 6.72
C ASN A 43 36.86 29.69 6.88
N ASN A 44 36.09 28.87 6.18
CA ASN A 44 36.19 27.42 6.18
C ASN A 44 36.47 26.90 4.76
N ILE A 45 37.54 26.12 4.62
CA ILE A 45 37.92 25.40 3.41
C ILE A 45 37.84 23.91 3.73
N THR A 46 36.78 23.23 3.27
CA THR A 46 36.48 21.85 3.71
C THR A 46 36.32 20.88 2.55
N LYS A 47 36.89 19.67 2.65
CA LYS A 47 36.63 18.56 1.71
C LYS A 47 36.89 18.87 0.22
N ASN A 48 37.75 19.83 -0.10
CA ASN A 48 38.08 20.16 -1.50
C ASN A 48 39.19 19.25 -2.04
N ILE A 49 39.18 18.98 -3.34
CA ILE A 49 40.24 18.30 -4.07
C ILE A 49 40.92 19.33 -4.98
N ILE A 50 42.20 19.63 -4.74
CA ILE A 50 42.94 20.71 -5.41
C ILE A 50 44.23 20.14 -6.00
N ILE A 51 44.27 19.98 -7.32
CA ILE A 51 45.33 19.22 -7.99
C ILE A 51 45.92 19.88 -9.23
N ASN A 52 47.16 19.52 -9.54
CA ASN A 52 47.88 19.88 -10.79
C ASN A 52 47.98 21.40 -11.07
N GLY A 53 47.81 22.26 -10.06
CA GLY A 53 47.97 23.71 -10.18
C GLY A 53 49.39 24.19 -9.89
N LYS A 54 49.60 25.51 -9.90
CA LYS A 54 50.84 26.11 -9.39
C LYS A 54 50.84 26.20 -7.87
N TYR A 55 49.90 26.96 -7.32
CA TYR A 55 49.66 27.08 -5.88
C TYR A 55 48.26 26.55 -5.57
N ALA A 56 48.13 25.63 -4.63
CA ALA A 56 46.81 25.07 -4.30
C ALA A 56 46.02 25.98 -3.38
N VAL A 57 46.44 26.16 -2.13
CA VAL A 57 45.77 27.05 -1.16
C VAL A 57 46.73 28.14 -0.70
N LEU A 58 46.35 29.40 -0.91
CA LEU A 58 47.08 30.56 -0.39
C LEU A 58 46.19 31.35 0.59
N LEU A 59 46.66 31.48 1.82
CA LEU A 59 46.09 32.31 2.87
C LEU A 59 47.00 33.52 3.09
N GLU A 60 46.55 34.70 2.67
CA GLU A 60 47.31 35.94 2.79
C GLU A 60 46.49 36.96 3.61
N TYR A 61 46.95 37.25 4.83
CA TYR A 61 46.20 38.01 5.84
C TYR A 61 44.81 37.41 6.18
N ALA A 62 44.71 36.08 6.08
CA ALA A 62 43.47 35.34 6.32
C ALA A 62 43.51 34.63 7.69
N ASN A 63 43.04 35.30 8.74
CA ASN A 63 43.11 34.81 10.13
C ASN A 63 41.93 33.89 10.47
N TYR A 64 42.02 33.13 11.57
CA TYR A 64 40.91 32.30 12.07
C TYR A 64 40.30 31.38 11.01
N THR A 65 41.10 30.95 10.03
CA THR A 65 40.63 30.15 8.91
C THR A 65 40.79 28.68 9.23
N THR A 66 39.78 27.87 8.96
CA THR A 66 39.87 26.41 9.09
C THR A 66 40.08 25.77 7.73
N VAL A 67 41.14 24.98 7.60
CA VAL A 67 41.41 24.14 6.43
C VAL A 67 41.29 22.68 6.88
N TYR A 68 40.21 22.00 6.48
CA TYR A 68 39.86 20.68 7.01
C TYR A 68 39.48 19.65 5.94
N LEU A 69 40.05 18.43 6.01
CA LEU A 69 39.74 17.31 5.10
C LEU A 69 39.96 17.59 3.60
N ASN A 70 40.85 18.51 3.24
CA ASN A 70 41.15 18.77 1.84
C ASN A 70 42.21 17.79 1.31
N THR A 71 42.10 17.44 0.03
CA THR A 71 43.10 16.66 -0.71
C THR A 71 43.84 17.60 -1.66
N ILE A 72 45.12 17.86 -1.40
CA ILE A 72 45.95 18.81 -2.13
C ILE A 72 47.16 18.10 -2.72
N GLN A 73 47.20 17.93 -4.04
CA GLN A 73 48.22 17.06 -4.64
C GLN A 73 48.78 17.54 -5.98
N LYS A 74 50.03 17.16 -6.27
CA LYS A 74 50.67 17.34 -7.59
C LYS A 74 50.74 18.81 -8.05
N ASN A 75 50.75 19.75 -7.12
CA ASN A 75 50.93 21.17 -7.44
C ASN A 75 52.42 21.48 -7.60
N THR A 76 52.75 22.31 -8.58
CA THR A 76 54.14 22.52 -9.02
C THR A 76 54.95 23.39 -8.04
N GLU A 77 54.30 24.12 -7.15
CA GLU A 77 54.93 24.91 -6.08
C GLU A 77 54.29 24.61 -4.71
N TYR A 78 53.56 25.56 -4.12
CA TYR A 78 53.01 25.45 -2.76
C TYR A 78 51.68 24.69 -2.73
N ALA A 79 51.60 23.65 -1.90
CA ALA A 79 50.32 23.01 -1.58
C ALA A 79 49.48 23.92 -0.66
N LEU A 80 50.05 24.30 0.49
CA LEU A 80 49.46 25.26 1.39
C LEU A 80 50.49 26.33 1.75
N ARG A 81 50.19 27.59 1.42
CA ARG A 81 51.01 28.74 1.79
C ARG A 81 50.24 29.67 2.71
N LEU A 82 50.82 29.98 3.87
CA LEU A 82 50.32 30.99 4.80
C LEU A 82 51.27 32.19 4.77
N SER A 83 50.72 33.40 4.65
CA SER A 83 51.47 34.65 4.67
C SER A 83 50.74 35.66 5.55
N TYR A 84 51.34 36.07 6.67
CA TYR A 84 50.70 36.97 7.64
C TYR A 84 49.33 36.48 8.17
N THR A 85 49.15 35.16 8.21
CA THR A 85 47.96 34.48 8.76
C THR A 85 48.22 34.03 10.20
N PHE A 86 47.24 34.26 11.07
CA PHE A 86 47.28 33.96 12.50
C PHE A 86 46.04 33.19 12.96
N ASN A 87 46.19 32.45 14.06
CA ASN A 87 45.08 31.78 14.76
C ASN A 87 44.22 30.85 13.88
N SER A 88 44.80 30.28 12.84
CA SER A 88 44.11 29.39 11.88
C SER A 88 44.35 27.92 12.22
N LEU A 89 43.40 27.08 11.82
CA LEU A 89 43.39 25.65 12.12
C LEU A 89 43.52 24.84 10.83
N ILE A 90 44.61 24.11 10.68
CA ILE A 90 44.88 23.25 9.53
C ILE A 90 44.88 21.82 10.04
N LYS A 91 43.80 21.09 9.77
CA LYS A 91 43.68 19.72 10.28
C LYS A 91 43.18 18.72 9.26
N GLY A 92 43.62 17.48 9.36
CA GLY A 92 43.02 16.39 8.59
C GLY A 92 43.21 16.47 7.06
N ASN A 93 44.12 17.29 6.55
CA ASN A 93 44.32 17.44 5.11
C ASN A 93 45.32 16.40 4.59
N THR A 94 45.11 15.90 3.38
CA THR A 94 46.10 15.10 2.66
C THR A 94 46.85 15.98 1.68
N ILE A 95 48.13 16.23 1.96
CA ILE A 95 49.01 17.12 1.20
C ILE A 95 50.14 16.28 0.60
N ALA A 96 50.05 15.96 -0.70
CA ALA A 96 50.93 14.97 -1.31
C ALA A 96 51.54 15.34 -2.67
N ASN A 97 52.79 14.94 -2.92
CA ASN A 97 53.46 15.10 -4.22
C ASN A 97 53.52 16.56 -4.72
N ASN A 98 53.65 17.53 -3.82
CA ASN A 98 53.85 18.94 -4.18
C ASN A 98 55.32 19.33 -4.00
N LYS A 99 55.78 20.43 -4.57
CA LYS A 99 57.14 20.92 -4.29
C LYS A 99 57.29 21.34 -2.82
N TYR A 100 56.32 22.10 -2.31
CA TYR A 100 56.24 22.47 -0.89
C TYR A 100 54.92 21.95 -0.30
N GLY A 101 54.99 21.18 0.78
CA GLY A 101 53.80 20.78 1.54
C GLY A 101 53.16 21.99 2.23
N VAL A 102 53.84 22.55 3.22
CA VAL A 102 53.44 23.80 3.88
C VAL A 102 54.56 24.83 3.82
N TYR A 103 54.22 26.04 3.39
CA TYR A 103 55.13 27.19 3.42
C TYR A 103 54.57 28.29 4.31
N ILE A 104 55.36 28.77 5.26
CA ILE A 104 54.93 29.75 6.26
C ILE A 104 55.76 31.04 6.15
N TRP A 105 55.08 32.18 6.05
CA TRP A 105 55.73 33.49 6.03
C TRP A 105 55.12 34.45 7.05
N ASN A 106 55.91 34.79 8.08
CA ASN A 106 55.54 35.70 9.16
C ASN A 106 54.17 35.37 9.80
N CYS A 107 54.00 34.10 10.21
CA CYS A 107 52.76 33.59 10.80
C CYS A 107 53.01 33.07 12.22
N SER A 108 52.00 33.19 13.09
CA SER A 108 52.03 32.67 14.45
C SER A 108 50.65 32.19 14.92
N GLN A 109 50.63 31.39 15.99
CA GLN A 109 49.44 30.86 16.64
C GLN A 109 48.54 30.01 15.73
N ASN A 110 49.03 29.55 14.58
CA ASN A 110 48.30 28.56 13.79
C ASN A 110 48.56 27.16 14.32
N GLN A 111 47.60 26.27 14.11
CA GLN A 111 47.65 24.90 14.61
C GLN A 111 47.54 23.90 13.46
N PHE A 112 48.46 22.93 13.43
CA PHE A 112 48.55 21.89 12.41
C PHE A 112 48.53 20.52 13.07
N TYR A 113 47.48 19.71 12.90
CA TYR A 113 47.47 18.34 13.40
C TYR A 113 46.64 17.43 12.50
N TYR A 114 46.88 16.12 12.56
CA TYR A 114 46.17 15.12 11.77
C TYR A 114 46.31 15.28 10.25
N ASN A 115 47.24 16.09 9.76
CA ASN A 115 47.48 16.20 8.33
C ASN A 115 48.41 15.07 7.85
N ASN A 116 48.28 14.66 6.60
CA ASN A 116 49.15 13.69 5.94
C ASN A 116 50.06 14.42 4.95
N PHE A 117 51.34 14.53 5.27
CA PHE A 117 52.38 15.11 4.42
C PHE A 117 53.13 13.99 3.69
N ILE A 118 52.80 13.76 2.42
CA ILE A 118 53.25 12.58 1.67
C ILE A 118 54.06 12.97 0.44
N ASP A 119 55.34 12.65 0.43
CA ASP A 119 56.23 12.74 -0.75
C ASP A 119 56.24 14.13 -1.39
N ASN A 120 56.09 15.19 -0.57
CA ASN A 120 56.37 16.54 -1.03
C ASN A 120 57.89 16.71 -1.09
N THR A 121 58.41 17.45 -2.09
CA THR A 121 59.85 17.67 -2.21
C THR A 121 60.43 18.33 -0.96
N ILE A 122 59.66 19.25 -0.36
CA ILE A 122 59.93 19.89 0.91
C ILE A 122 58.64 19.83 1.72
N GLN A 123 58.64 19.11 2.84
CA GLN A 123 57.43 18.90 3.64
C GLN A 123 56.97 20.20 4.33
N VAL A 124 57.90 20.94 4.94
CA VAL A 124 57.66 22.24 5.58
C VAL A 124 58.84 23.19 5.33
N GLU A 125 58.54 24.45 5.03
CA GLU A 125 59.53 25.52 4.99
C GLU A 125 58.96 26.83 5.54
N HIS A 126 59.86 27.71 5.99
CA HIS A 126 59.50 29.02 6.51
C HIS A 126 60.35 30.16 5.94
N TYR A 127 59.82 31.37 5.98
CA TYR A 127 60.58 32.59 5.74
C TYR A 127 60.17 33.67 6.75
N ASP A 128 61.16 34.29 7.41
CA ASP A 128 60.96 35.42 8.32
C ASP A 128 59.89 35.19 9.41
N ALA A 129 59.78 33.94 9.88
CA ALA A 129 58.97 33.52 11.02
C ALA A 129 59.64 32.33 11.69
N PRO A 130 59.81 32.31 13.01
CA PRO A 130 60.17 31.08 13.70
C PRO A 130 59.00 30.10 13.56
N VAL A 131 59.25 28.92 12.99
CA VAL A 131 58.22 27.85 12.88
C VAL A 131 57.61 27.46 14.22
N THR A 132 58.35 27.64 15.30
CA THR A 132 57.91 27.45 16.70
C THR A 132 56.87 28.48 17.16
N ALA A 133 56.60 29.52 16.38
CA ALA A 133 55.48 30.42 16.61
C ALA A 133 54.13 29.78 16.29
N ASN A 134 54.11 28.62 15.64
CA ASN A 134 52.93 27.81 15.35
C ASN A 134 53.03 26.47 16.08
N THR A 135 51.89 25.80 16.28
CA THR A 135 51.82 24.50 16.95
C THR A 135 51.53 23.41 15.92
N TRP A 136 52.26 22.29 15.98
CA TRP A 136 52.16 21.20 15.02
C TRP A 136 51.57 19.92 15.63
N ASP A 137 50.77 20.10 16.67
CA ASP A 137 50.06 19.06 17.38
C ASP A 137 48.71 19.57 17.90
N THR A 138 47.90 18.68 18.46
CA THR A 138 46.60 18.99 19.07
C THR A 138 46.70 19.93 20.27
N ASN A 139 47.89 20.21 20.78
CA ASN A 139 48.15 21.08 21.93
C ASN A 139 47.38 20.66 23.19
N ILE A 140 47.20 19.35 23.37
CA ILE A 140 46.48 18.73 24.50
C ILE A 140 47.47 17.84 25.27
N CYS A 141 47.52 17.95 26.59
CA CYS A 141 48.34 17.10 27.43
C CYS A 141 47.48 16.47 28.55
N PRO A 142 47.52 15.15 28.78
CA PRO A 142 48.23 14.13 27.98
C PRO A 142 47.51 13.79 26.66
N GLY A 143 48.18 13.06 25.76
CA GLY A 143 47.56 12.54 24.53
C GLY A 143 47.63 13.47 23.32
N ALA A 144 48.62 14.36 23.29
CA ALA A 144 48.89 15.16 22.09
C ALA A 144 49.15 14.26 20.88
N LYS A 145 48.64 14.68 19.73
CA LYS A 145 48.88 14.02 18.45
C LYS A 145 49.21 15.07 17.40
N GLY A 146 50.18 14.76 16.56
CA GLY A 146 50.69 15.61 15.50
C GLY A 146 50.18 15.22 14.14
N ASN A 147 51.08 15.27 13.16
CA ASN A 147 50.81 15.01 11.76
C ASN A 147 51.55 13.75 11.31
N TYR A 148 51.10 13.17 10.21
CA TYR A 148 51.83 12.11 9.53
C TYR A 148 52.81 12.71 8.50
N TRP A 149 54.02 12.18 8.46
CA TRP A 149 55.10 12.60 7.57
C TRP A 149 55.67 11.36 6.87
N SER A 150 55.61 11.27 5.54
CA SER A 150 56.02 10.03 4.83
C SER A 150 57.53 9.74 4.92
N ASP A 151 58.34 10.71 5.32
CA ASP A 151 59.77 10.59 5.53
C ASP A 151 60.18 10.55 7.02
N TYR A 152 59.20 10.48 7.93
CA TYR A 152 59.48 10.17 9.32
C TYR A 152 59.80 8.68 9.48
N THR A 153 60.98 8.40 10.01
CA THR A 153 61.53 7.04 10.20
C THR A 153 61.81 6.74 11.67
N GLY A 154 61.15 7.47 12.57
CA GLY A 154 61.31 7.31 14.01
C GLY A 154 60.73 6.00 14.56
N VAL A 155 60.81 5.86 15.88
CA VAL A 155 60.31 4.69 16.63
C VAL A 155 59.07 5.05 17.44
N ASP A 156 58.29 4.06 17.81
CA ASP A 156 57.12 4.12 18.72
C ASP A 156 57.27 2.96 19.72
N ASP A 157 58.28 3.08 20.57
CA ASP A 157 58.74 2.09 21.55
C ASP A 157 58.61 2.58 23.01
N GLY A 158 57.99 3.75 23.21
CA GLY A 158 57.80 4.42 24.50
C GLY A 158 59.05 5.17 24.97
N SER A 159 60.04 5.39 24.09
CA SER A 159 61.22 6.17 24.42
C SER A 159 60.96 7.68 24.34
N GLY A 160 61.87 8.49 24.90
CA GLY A 160 61.77 9.95 24.81
C GLY A 160 60.69 10.59 25.69
N LEU A 161 60.50 11.89 25.49
CA LEU A 161 59.54 12.73 26.22
C LEU A 161 58.73 13.56 25.22
N GLY A 162 57.49 13.88 25.60
CA GLY A 162 56.68 14.86 24.90
C GLY A 162 57.18 16.29 25.12
N ARG A 163 56.51 17.24 24.47
CA ARG A 163 56.79 18.68 24.54
C ARG A 163 56.75 19.24 25.96
N TRP A 164 55.94 18.68 26.85
CA TRP A 164 55.82 19.11 28.25
C TRP A 164 56.64 18.26 29.22
N GLY A 165 57.52 17.39 28.70
CA GLY A 165 58.34 16.49 29.52
C GLY A 165 57.58 15.27 30.05
N GLU A 166 56.39 15.01 29.53
CA GLU A 166 55.60 13.83 29.86
C GLU A 166 56.15 12.57 29.15
N PRO A 167 56.05 11.38 29.78
CA PRO A 167 56.48 10.13 29.17
C PRO A 167 55.58 9.76 27.98
N ARG A 168 56.15 9.07 27.00
CA ARG A 168 55.41 8.51 25.86
C ARG A 168 55.04 7.05 26.11
N ASN A 169 54.02 6.57 25.41
CA ASN A 169 53.58 5.18 25.50
C ASN A 169 54.05 4.41 24.28
N ALA A 170 54.56 3.21 24.49
CA ALA A 170 54.93 2.34 23.38
C ALA A 170 53.70 1.90 22.58
N SER A 171 53.84 1.90 21.25
CA SER A 171 52.84 1.41 20.30
C SER A 171 51.48 2.11 20.38
N ASP A 172 51.46 3.40 20.73
CA ASP A 172 50.23 4.20 20.75
C ASP A 172 49.93 4.91 19.41
N GLY A 173 50.79 4.69 18.41
CA GLY A 173 50.70 5.23 17.07
C GLY A 173 51.30 6.63 16.94
N VAL A 174 51.91 7.17 17.99
CA VAL A 174 52.65 8.44 18.00
C VAL A 174 54.14 8.14 18.17
N GLY A 175 54.95 8.56 17.21
CA GLY A 175 56.39 8.34 17.25
C GLY A 175 57.09 9.14 18.35
N ASP A 176 58.14 8.56 18.92
CA ASP A 176 58.85 9.00 20.11
C ASP A 176 60.02 9.95 19.86
N THR A 177 60.41 10.08 18.59
CA THR A 177 61.51 10.93 18.15
C THR A 177 60.99 12.14 17.39
N LEU A 178 61.73 13.25 17.43
CA LEU A 178 61.38 14.45 16.69
C LEU A 178 61.49 14.21 15.18
N ILE A 179 60.62 14.86 14.41
CA ILE A 179 60.68 14.80 12.95
C ILE A 179 61.95 15.47 12.40
N PRO A 180 62.45 15.04 11.23
CA PRO A 180 63.64 15.64 10.60
C PRO A 180 63.40 17.08 10.12
N HIS A 181 62.15 17.52 9.97
CA HIS A 181 61.79 18.84 9.42
C HIS A 181 61.71 19.88 10.51
N LEU A 182 62.83 20.55 10.78
CA LEU A 182 62.93 21.68 11.71
C LEU A 182 62.49 21.35 13.16
N GLN A 183 62.30 20.06 13.48
CA GLN A 183 61.86 19.56 14.79
C GLN A 183 60.57 20.23 15.31
N VAL A 184 59.63 20.53 14.41
CA VAL A 184 58.43 21.32 14.75
C VAL A 184 57.29 20.49 15.30
N ASP A 185 57.16 19.23 14.86
CA ASP A 185 56.13 18.30 15.32
C ASP A 185 56.72 17.39 16.40
N TRP A 186 56.21 17.56 17.62
CA TRP A 186 56.62 16.76 18.76
C TRP A 186 55.91 15.41 18.79
N TYR A 187 54.79 15.22 18.10
CA TYR A 187 53.95 14.03 18.21
C TYR A 187 53.65 13.44 16.83
N PRO A 188 54.67 13.13 16.00
CA PRO A 188 54.45 12.62 14.66
C PRO A 188 53.65 11.32 14.69
N LEU A 189 52.70 11.17 13.78
CA LEU A 189 51.95 9.93 13.65
C LEU A 189 52.78 8.87 12.92
N MET A 190 52.73 7.63 13.40
CA MET A 190 53.40 6.49 12.76
C MET A 190 52.73 6.04 11.46
N TYR A 191 51.44 6.34 11.30
CA TYR A 191 50.64 5.97 10.15
C TYR A 191 49.85 7.17 9.62
N PRO A 192 49.51 7.20 8.32
CA PRO A 192 48.64 8.24 7.78
C PRO A 192 47.37 8.37 8.59
N TRP A 193 47.03 9.59 8.96
CA TRP A 193 45.77 9.91 9.61
C TRP A 193 44.61 9.69 8.65
N ALA A 194 43.64 8.88 9.06
CA ALA A 194 42.38 8.72 8.36
C ALA A 194 41.25 9.11 9.32
N PRO A 195 40.34 10.03 8.93
CA PRO A 195 39.14 10.27 9.71
C PRO A 195 38.27 9.01 9.68
N VAL A 196 37.84 8.53 10.84
CA VAL A 196 36.80 7.49 10.90
C VAL A 196 35.51 8.12 10.34
N PRO A 197 34.86 7.53 9.32
CA PRO A 197 33.59 8.05 8.80
C PRO A 197 32.55 8.15 9.93
N PRO A 198 31.69 9.19 9.95
CA PRO A 198 30.57 9.23 10.88
C PRO A 198 29.68 8.01 10.63
N VAL A 199 29.32 7.34 11.71
CA VAL A 199 28.45 6.18 11.71
C VAL A 199 27.07 6.69 12.09
N TYR A 200 26.10 6.51 11.20
CA TYR A 200 24.74 7.02 11.38
C TYR A 200 23.86 5.95 12.05
N PRO A 201 22.83 6.35 12.81
CA PRO A 201 21.91 5.40 13.39
C PRO A 201 21.06 4.74 12.29
N VAL A 202 20.43 3.61 12.61
CA VAL A 202 19.54 2.86 11.72
C VAL A 202 18.12 2.94 12.26
N ALA A 203 17.24 3.58 11.50
CA ALA A 203 15.81 3.69 11.82
C ALA A 203 15.04 2.44 11.36
N ILE A 204 14.31 1.80 12.29
CA ILE A 204 13.46 0.63 12.02
C ILE A 204 12.21 0.76 12.85
N PHE A 205 11.03 0.56 12.26
CA PHE A 205 9.79 0.44 13.02
C PHE A 205 8.82 -0.61 12.48
N THR A 206 7.89 -1.00 13.35
CA THR A 206 6.70 -1.82 13.03
C THR A 206 5.44 -1.16 13.58
N TRP A 207 4.25 -1.60 13.17
CA TRP A 207 2.99 -1.10 13.71
C TRP A 207 1.99 -2.23 13.96
N ASN A 208 1.06 -2.01 14.89
CA ASN A 208 -0.02 -2.93 15.23
C ASN A 208 -1.31 -2.15 15.57
N PRO A 209 -2.49 -2.59 15.08
CA PRO A 209 -2.73 -3.75 14.21
C PRO A 209 -2.15 -3.56 12.80
N LEU A 210 -1.92 -4.66 12.07
CA LEU A 210 -1.38 -4.61 10.70
C LEU A 210 -2.27 -3.80 9.76
N GLU A 211 -3.58 -3.84 10.00
CA GLU A 211 -4.61 -3.02 9.33
C GLU A 211 -5.31 -2.09 10.34
N PRO A 212 -4.74 -0.91 10.63
CA PRO A 212 -5.40 0.09 11.46
C PRO A 212 -6.76 0.51 10.90
N ILE A 213 -7.69 0.80 11.80
CA ILE A 213 -9.02 1.30 11.46
C ILE A 213 -9.15 2.73 11.99
N ILE A 214 -9.88 3.58 11.28
CA ILE A 214 -10.13 4.96 11.72
C ILE A 214 -10.68 5.02 13.16
N ASN A 215 -10.26 6.05 13.90
CA ASN A 215 -10.65 6.33 15.28
C ASN A 215 -10.28 5.22 16.29
N GLN A 216 -9.35 4.33 15.93
CA GLN A 216 -8.74 3.39 16.85
C GLN A 216 -7.22 3.65 16.95
N PRO A 217 -6.62 3.47 18.13
CA PRO A 217 -5.18 3.64 18.28
C PRO A 217 -4.42 2.53 17.56
N ALA A 218 -3.44 2.91 16.75
CA ALA A 218 -2.39 2.03 16.25
C ALA A 218 -1.10 2.31 17.02
N THR A 219 -0.44 1.26 17.50
CA THR A 219 0.85 1.35 18.18
C THR A 219 1.96 1.19 17.16
N PHE A 220 2.95 2.08 17.21
CA PHE A 220 4.17 2.05 16.42
C PHE A 220 5.35 1.76 17.35
N ASP A 221 6.20 0.83 16.95
CA ASP A 221 7.32 0.33 17.74
C ASP A 221 8.63 0.49 16.97
N ALA A 222 9.49 1.40 17.45
CA ALA A 222 10.82 1.69 16.93
C ALA A 222 11.96 1.00 17.71
N SER A 223 11.66 0.08 18.63
CA SER A 223 12.64 -0.55 19.54
C SER A 223 13.74 -1.34 18.84
N LYS A 224 13.55 -1.67 17.56
CA LYS A 224 14.55 -2.33 16.71
C LYS A 224 15.53 -1.35 16.05
N SER A 225 15.32 -0.04 16.18
CA SER A 225 16.30 0.96 15.75
C SER A 225 17.56 0.84 16.59
N TYR A 226 18.72 1.09 16.00
CA TYR A 226 20.00 0.96 16.70
C TYR A 226 21.06 1.90 16.13
N ASP A 227 22.09 2.15 16.92
CA ASP A 227 23.34 2.75 16.48
C ASP A 227 24.50 1.80 16.85
N THR A 228 25.50 1.69 15.98
CA THR A 228 26.59 0.70 16.13
C THR A 228 27.76 1.20 16.96
N ASN A 229 27.89 2.51 17.16
CA ASN A 229 28.94 3.16 17.95
C ASN A 229 28.39 4.10 19.04
N GLY A 230 27.08 4.18 19.22
CA GLY A 230 26.41 5.07 20.16
C GLY A 230 25.04 4.55 20.61
N THR A 231 24.18 5.48 21.03
CA THR A 231 22.83 5.20 21.51
C THR A 231 21.82 6.18 20.91
N ILE A 232 20.62 5.70 20.59
CA ILE A 232 19.54 6.57 20.12
C ILE A 232 18.96 7.36 21.30
N ILE A 233 18.92 8.67 21.17
CA ILE A 233 18.43 9.60 22.21
C ILE A 233 17.07 10.23 21.87
N LYS A 234 16.61 10.16 20.62
CA LYS A 234 15.34 10.76 20.18
C LYS A 234 14.70 10.04 19.00
N TYR A 235 13.38 9.94 19.02
CA TYR A 235 12.52 9.42 17.95
C TYR A 235 11.57 10.54 17.49
N THR A 236 11.57 10.85 16.20
CA THR A 236 10.71 11.86 15.60
C THR A 236 9.79 11.20 14.58
N TRP A 237 8.48 11.35 14.78
CA TRP A 237 7.43 10.70 13.99
C TRP A 237 6.64 11.70 13.15
N ASN A 238 6.43 11.35 11.88
CA ASN A 238 5.46 11.99 11.01
C ASN A 238 4.52 10.91 10.45
N PHE A 239 3.24 10.97 10.83
CA PHE A 239 2.26 9.96 10.42
C PHE A 239 1.70 10.16 9.01
N GLY A 240 2.02 11.27 8.34
CA GLY A 240 1.63 11.51 6.94
C GLY A 240 0.16 11.87 6.73
N ASP A 241 -0.63 12.03 7.79
CA ASP A 241 -2.05 12.38 7.77
C ASP A 241 -2.34 13.88 7.99
N GLY A 242 -1.28 14.69 8.07
CA GLY A 242 -1.35 16.12 8.32
C GLY A 242 -1.39 16.49 9.81
N THR A 243 -1.33 15.52 10.72
CA THR A 243 -1.11 15.80 12.14
C THR A 243 0.30 16.33 12.40
N PRO A 244 0.53 17.11 13.47
CA PRO A 244 1.86 17.62 13.80
C PRO A 244 2.89 16.51 13.99
N ILE A 245 4.15 16.81 13.65
CA ILE A 245 5.30 15.95 13.96
C ILE A 245 5.41 15.78 15.48
N VAL A 246 5.64 14.55 15.94
CA VAL A 246 5.79 14.22 17.37
C VAL A 246 7.24 13.84 17.65
N GLU A 247 7.82 14.34 18.72
CA GLU A 247 9.16 13.96 19.20
C GLU A 247 9.04 13.25 20.55
N GLU A 248 9.66 12.09 20.66
CA GLU A 248 9.64 11.25 21.86
C GLU A 248 11.02 10.69 22.21
N THR A 249 11.16 10.25 23.45
CA THR A 249 12.33 9.48 23.92
C THR A 249 12.05 7.99 24.06
N ASP A 250 10.77 7.60 24.17
CA ASP A 250 10.32 6.21 24.16
C ASP A 250 10.23 5.71 22.70
N PRO A 251 10.74 4.50 22.38
CA PRO A 251 10.56 3.90 21.05
C PRO A 251 9.11 3.53 20.72
N LEU A 252 8.18 3.51 21.68
CA LEU A 252 6.77 3.20 21.49
C LEU A 252 5.91 4.46 21.44
N ILE A 253 5.05 4.57 20.43
CA ILE A 253 4.07 5.64 20.30
C ILE A 253 2.72 5.10 19.81
N THR A 254 1.62 5.77 20.16
CA THR A 254 0.30 5.48 19.60
C THR A 254 -0.19 6.63 18.75
N HIS A 255 -0.85 6.32 17.64
CA HIS A 255 -1.47 7.31 16.75
C HIS A 255 -2.86 6.87 16.32
N THR A 256 -3.77 7.82 16.13
CA THR A 256 -5.15 7.55 15.71
C THR A 256 -5.46 8.32 14.43
N PHE A 257 -5.66 7.59 13.34
CA PHE A 257 -6.06 8.15 12.06
C PHE A 257 -7.57 8.42 12.04
N THR A 258 -8.00 9.54 11.46
CA THR A 258 -9.42 9.95 11.45
C THR A 258 -10.11 9.71 10.12
N THR A 259 -9.34 9.49 9.05
CA THR A 259 -9.86 9.24 7.69
C THR A 259 -9.25 7.94 7.14
N PRO A 260 -9.99 7.18 6.32
CA PRO A 260 -9.43 6.00 5.67
C PRO A 260 -8.49 6.44 4.54
N GLY A 261 -7.41 5.71 4.31
CA GLY A 261 -6.42 6.08 3.31
C GLY A 261 -5.09 5.37 3.48
N ASN A 262 -4.15 5.67 2.58
CA ASN A 262 -2.77 5.23 2.68
C ASN A 262 -1.92 6.38 3.20
N TYR A 263 -1.22 6.16 4.31
CA TYR A 263 -0.38 7.17 4.95
C TYR A 263 1.09 6.76 4.94
N THR A 264 1.96 7.65 4.47
CA THR A 264 3.41 7.45 4.53
C THR A 264 3.91 7.84 5.91
N VAL A 265 3.97 6.87 6.81
CA VAL A 265 4.51 7.06 8.16
C VAL A 265 6.03 7.07 8.08
N THR A 266 6.66 8.10 8.64
CA THR A 266 8.11 8.29 8.65
C THR A 266 8.62 8.38 10.08
N LEU A 267 9.64 7.60 10.39
CA LEU A 267 10.42 7.67 11.61
C LEU A 267 11.79 8.28 11.28
N THR A 268 12.22 9.26 12.07
CA THR A 268 13.60 9.77 12.10
C THR A 268 14.18 9.51 13.49
N VAL A 269 15.33 8.86 13.58
CA VAL A 269 16.05 8.62 14.85
C VAL A 269 17.26 9.56 14.93
N THR A 270 17.59 10.01 16.16
CA THR A 270 18.79 10.81 16.46
C THR A 270 19.63 10.08 17.51
N ASP A 271 20.94 9.96 17.28
CA ASP A 271 21.88 9.38 18.24
C ASP A 271 22.55 10.42 19.17
N ASP A 272 23.39 9.95 20.08
CA ASP A 272 24.15 10.77 21.03
C ASP A 272 25.28 11.59 20.38
N ASP A 273 25.64 11.28 19.13
CA ASP A 273 26.51 12.10 18.28
C ASP A 273 25.74 13.16 17.48
N LEU A 274 24.43 13.31 17.71
CA LEU A 274 23.50 14.21 17.01
C LEU A 274 23.37 13.92 15.51
N LEU A 275 23.75 12.72 15.06
CA LEU A 275 23.51 12.25 13.71
C LEU A 275 22.09 11.70 13.61
N THR A 276 21.53 11.76 12.41
CA THR A 276 20.14 11.35 12.17
C THR A 276 20.02 10.47 10.95
N ASN A 277 19.03 9.57 10.98
CA ASN A 277 18.62 8.77 9.84
C ASN A 277 17.12 8.48 9.90
N SER A 278 16.51 8.16 8.76
CA SER A 278 15.06 7.97 8.67
C SER A 278 14.64 6.75 7.85
N THR A 279 13.43 6.27 8.10
CA THR A 279 12.76 5.20 7.33
C THR A 279 11.27 5.52 7.19
N SER A 280 10.64 5.03 6.13
CA SER A 280 9.21 5.26 5.86
C SER A 280 8.49 3.99 5.41
N HIS A 281 7.23 3.84 5.84
CA HIS A 281 6.33 2.76 5.41
C HIS A 281 4.94 3.31 5.06
N ILE A 282 4.28 2.68 4.09
CA ILE A 282 2.87 2.98 3.77
C ILE A 282 1.98 2.16 4.70
N VAL A 283 1.19 2.85 5.52
CA VAL A 283 0.19 2.25 6.40
C VAL A 283 -1.20 2.45 5.79
N LYS A 284 -1.89 1.36 5.47
CA LYS A 284 -3.25 1.36 4.94
C LYS A 284 -4.25 1.39 6.11
N VAL A 285 -4.98 2.48 6.23
CA VAL A 285 -6.01 2.69 7.25
C VAL A 285 -7.39 2.45 6.65
N LEU A 286 -8.15 1.57 7.26
CA LEU A 286 -9.47 1.16 6.81
C LEU A 286 -10.58 1.89 7.56
N GLN A 287 -11.78 1.90 6.98
CA GLN A 287 -13.00 2.28 7.69
C GLN A 287 -13.69 1.03 8.22
N TYR A 288 -14.37 1.16 9.36
CA TYR A 288 -15.17 0.08 9.94
C TYR A 288 -16.47 -0.12 9.17
N LYS A 289 -16.52 -1.09 8.24
CA LYS A 289 -17.74 -1.44 7.51
C LYS A 289 -18.23 -2.83 7.92
N LEU A 290 -19.32 -2.85 8.70
CA LEU A 290 -20.10 -4.05 8.95
C LEU A 290 -20.95 -4.30 7.70
N GLU A 291 -20.82 -5.48 7.13
CA GLU A 291 -21.50 -5.88 5.90
C GLU A 291 -22.36 -7.12 6.17
N ILE A 292 -23.51 -7.18 5.51
CA ILE A 292 -24.38 -8.34 5.46
C ILE A 292 -24.87 -8.50 4.02
N ASP A 293 -24.93 -9.73 3.53
CA ASP A 293 -25.45 -10.09 2.21
C ASP A 293 -26.44 -11.24 2.37
N VAL A 294 -27.71 -11.04 2.02
CA VAL A 294 -28.80 -12.02 2.18
C VAL A 294 -29.15 -12.68 0.86
N TYR A 295 -29.17 -14.01 0.85
CA TYR A 295 -29.40 -14.79 -0.37
C TYR A 295 -30.15 -16.10 -0.11
N THR A 296 -30.60 -16.74 -1.17
CA THR A 296 -31.34 -18.00 -1.12
C THR A 296 -30.47 -19.22 -1.45
N GLN A 297 -31.03 -20.43 -1.31
CA GLN A 297 -30.36 -21.67 -1.73
C GLN A 297 -30.19 -21.85 -3.24
N HIS A 298 -30.74 -20.96 -4.07
CA HIS A 298 -30.55 -21.07 -5.51
C HIS A 298 -29.08 -20.80 -5.87
N PRO A 299 -28.57 -21.41 -6.96
CA PRO A 299 -27.21 -21.16 -7.41
C PRO A 299 -27.06 -19.75 -7.99
N ASP A 300 -25.85 -19.20 -7.88
CA ASP A 300 -25.49 -17.94 -8.56
C ASP A 300 -25.70 -18.07 -10.09
N PRO A 301 -26.15 -17.00 -10.77
CA PRO A 301 -26.41 -15.65 -10.24
C PRO A 301 -27.82 -15.43 -9.68
N TYR A 302 -28.65 -16.48 -9.58
CA TYR A 302 -30.07 -16.38 -9.19
C TYR A 302 -30.33 -16.72 -7.71
N SER A 303 -29.27 -16.75 -6.91
CA SER A 303 -29.34 -16.84 -5.45
C SER A 303 -29.90 -15.56 -4.84
N GLY A 304 -29.73 -14.43 -5.52
CA GLY A 304 -29.91 -13.08 -5.00
C GLY A 304 -28.69 -12.54 -4.23
N LYS A 305 -27.58 -13.29 -4.23
CA LYS A 305 -26.35 -12.91 -3.54
C LYS A 305 -25.65 -11.76 -4.23
N GLY A 306 -25.40 -10.68 -3.50
CA GLY A 306 -24.69 -9.51 -3.98
C GLY A 306 -25.60 -8.41 -4.52
N LEU A 307 -25.02 -7.22 -4.71
CA LEU A 307 -25.77 -6.01 -5.00
C LEU A 307 -26.65 -6.13 -6.26
N ASN A 308 -27.95 -5.94 -6.09
CA ASN A 308 -28.98 -6.00 -7.13
C ASN A 308 -29.05 -7.34 -7.88
N GLN A 309 -28.60 -8.44 -7.29
CA GLN A 309 -28.79 -9.76 -7.90
C GLN A 309 -30.22 -10.27 -7.68
N PRO A 310 -30.84 -10.89 -8.70
CA PRO A 310 -32.19 -11.45 -8.58
C PRO A 310 -32.17 -12.79 -7.82
N SER A 311 -33.22 -13.08 -7.07
CA SER A 311 -33.50 -14.45 -6.63
C SER A 311 -34.46 -15.16 -7.58
N ASP A 312 -34.21 -16.44 -7.86
CA ASP A 312 -35.17 -17.29 -8.57
C ASP A 312 -36.50 -17.44 -7.81
N ALA A 313 -37.55 -17.85 -8.54
CA ALA A 313 -38.91 -17.95 -8.03
C ALA A 313 -39.20 -19.26 -7.30
N TYR A 314 -40.22 -19.25 -6.45
CA TYR A 314 -40.68 -20.40 -5.67
C TYR A 314 -42.15 -20.75 -5.93
N ALA A 315 -42.45 -22.05 -5.93
CA ALA A 315 -43.82 -22.55 -5.96
C ALA A 315 -44.47 -22.57 -4.56
N PRO A 316 -45.81 -22.65 -4.45
CA PRO A 316 -46.46 -22.98 -3.19
C PRO A 316 -45.86 -24.23 -2.55
N GLN A 317 -45.82 -24.29 -1.23
CA GLN A 317 -45.20 -25.39 -0.49
C GLN A 317 -43.70 -25.58 -0.71
N SER A 318 -43.00 -24.74 -1.47
CA SER A 318 -41.54 -24.84 -1.59
C SER A 318 -40.86 -24.63 -0.24
N LEU A 319 -39.78 -25.38 0.01
CA LEU A 319 -38.84 -25.06 1.07
C LEU A 319 -37.96 -23.90 0.60
N VAL A 320 -37.89 -22.84 1.40
CA VAL A 320 -37.01 -21.69 1.19
C VAL A 320 -35.96 -21.75 2.29
N ILE A 321 -34.69 -21.64 1.90
CA ILE A 321 -33.57 -21.51 2.84
C ILE A 321 -32.94 -20.15 2.55
N LEU A 322 -32.81 -19.35 3.59
CA LEU A 322 -32.18 -18.05 3.54
C LEU A 322 -30.82 -18.13 4.25
N TYR A 323 -29.83 -17.51 3.65
CA TYR A 323 -28.49 -17.33 4.19
C TYR A 323 -28.21 -15.84 4.36
N ALA A 324 -27.41 -15.50 5.35
CA ALA A 324 -26.84 -14.17 5.50
C ALA A 324 -25.35 -14.30 5.79
N GLU A 325 -24.53 -13.74 4.90
CA GLU A 325 -23.08 -13.61 5.10
C GLU A 325 -22.77 -12.32 5.81
N VAL A 326 -22.30 -12.42 7.06
CA VAL A 326 -21.90 -11.27 7.88
C VAL A 326 -20.39 -11.19 7.93
N ALA A 327 -19.88 -10.05 7.51
CA ALA A 327 -18.46 -9.79 7.50
C ALA A 327 -18.15 -8.41 8.03
N TYR A 328 -16.88 -8.26 8.40
CA TYR A 328 -16.31 -7.02 8.84
C TYR A 328 -15.07 -6.74 8.01
N ASN A 329 -15.17 -5.81 7.06
CA ASN A 329 -14.16 -5.60 6.01
C ASN A 329 -13.77 -6.93 5.31
N TYR A 330 -14.77 -7.71 4.87
CA TYR A 330 -14.61 -9.04 4.27
C TYR A 330 -14.14 -10.18 5.20
N GLU A 331 -13.77 -9.89 6.44
CA GLU A 331 -13.46 -10.93 7.42
C GLU A 331 -14.75 -11.46 8.07
N PRO A 332 -15.01 -12.79 8.02
CA PRO A 332 -16.25 -13.36 8.53
C PRO A 332 -16.39 -13.16 10.03
N LEU A 333 -17.60 -12.79 10.48
CA LEU A 333 -17.89 -12.65 11.92
C LEU A 333 -18.61 -13.87 12.45
N GLU A 334 -17.99 -14.61 13.38
CA GLU A 334 -18.60 -15.74 14.08
C GLU A 334 -19.50 -15.30 15.25
N ASN A 335 -20.53 -16.10 15.55
CA ASN A 335 -21.43 -15.95 16.69
C ASN A 335 -22.11 -14.56 16.76
N LYS A 336 -22.53 -14.03 15.61
CA LYS A 336 -23.37 -12.83 15.50
C LYS A 336 -24.80 -13.23 15.21
N GLU A 337 -25.72 -12.72 16.02
CA GLU A 337 -27.15 -12.96 15.82
C GLU A 337 -27.65 -12.14 14.64
N VAL A 338 -28.22 -12.82 13.66
CA VAL A 338 -28.86 -12.23 12.49
C VAL A 338 -30.37 -12.43 12.60
N ALA A 339 -31.13 -11.35 12.50
CA ALA A 339 -32.58 -11.38 12.40
C ALA A 339 -33.01 -11.43 10.94
N PHE A 340 -33.88 -12.38 10.60
CA PHE A 340 -34.50 -12.53 9.29
C PHE A 340 -35.99 -12.24 9.38
N THR A 341 -36.46 -11.32 8.55
CA THR A 341 -37.87 -10.98 8.38
C THR A 341 -38.30 -11.31 6.97
N VAL A 342 -39.45 -11.99 6.80
CA VAL A 342 -40.07 -12.22 5.48
C VAL A 342 -41.46 -11.61 5.46
N THR A 343 -41.68 -10.74 4.48
CA THR A 343 -42.93 -10.01 4.27
C THR A 343 -43.58 -10.48 2.97
N ASP A 344 -44.88 -10.76 3.02
CA ASP A 344 -45.67 -11.17 1.87
C ASP A 344 -46.01 -9.99 0.93
N PRO A 345 -46.58 -10.24 -0.26
CA PRO A 345 -46.96 -9.20 -1.22
C PRO A 345 -47.99 -8.18 -0.71
N ASN A 346 -48.71 -8.48 0.37
CA ASN A 346 -49.67 -7.58 1.00
C ASN A 346 -49.04 -6.72 2.11
N GLY A 347 -47.74 -6.87 2.36
CA GLY A 347 -47.02 -6.17 3.43
C GLY A 347 -47.15 -6.82 4.80
N VAL A 348 -47.60 -8.07 4.89
CA VAL A 348 -47.74 -8.80 6.16
C VAL A 348 -46.46 -9.58 6.46
N GLU A 349 -45.89 -9.38 7.65
CA GLU A 349 -44.79 -10.20 8.15
C GLU A 349 -45.29 -11.62 8.43
N ILE A 350 -44.71 -12.60 7.73
CA ILE A 350 -45.08 -14.02 7.86
C ILE A 350 -44.00 -14.84 8.58
N ILE A 351 -42.77 -14.34 8.64
CA ILE A 351 -41.65 -14.97 9.33
C ILE A 351 -40.82 -13.90 10.03
N TYR A 352 -40.51 -14.15 11.31
CA TYR A 352 -39.46 -13.47 12.07
C TYR A 352 -38.68 -14.52 12.85
N ARG A 353 -37.39 -14.69 12.53
CA ARG A 353 -36.50 -15.65 13.20
C ARG A 353 -35.10 -15.10 13.32
N THR A 354 -34.35 -15.58 14.31
CA THR A 354 -32.93 -15.27 14.46
C THR A 354 -32.07 -16.51 14.28
N SER A 355 -30.82 -16.31 13.85
CA SER A 355 -29.82 -17.37 13.73
C SER A 355 -28.43 -16.78 13.93
N ASN A 356 -27.52 -17.54 14.56
CA ASN A 356 -26.16 -17.10 14.80
C ASN A 356 -25.25 -17.50 13.64
N THR A 357 -24.31 -16.62 13.29
CA THR A 357 -23.31 -16.90 12.27
C THR A 357 -22.33 -18.00 12.71
N SER A 358 -22.02 -18.89 11.78
CA SER A 358 -20.94 -19.88 11.88
C SER A 358 -19.55 -19.23 11.82
N SER A 359 -18.49 -20.03 11.94
CA SER A 359 -17.10 -19.57 11.77
C SER A 359 -16.80 -18.97 10.39
N GLY A 360 -17.59 -19.31 9.37
CA GLY A 360 -17.54 -18.70 8.04
C GLY A 360 -18.35 -17.40 7.92
N GLY A 361 -18.91 -16.87 9.01
CA GLY A 361 -19.72 -15.66 8.99
C GLY A 361 -21.15 -15.87 8.48
N ILE A 362 -21.59 -17.12 8.28
CA ILE A 362 -22.89 -17.43 7.67
C ILE A 362 -23.91 -17.79 8.73
N ALA A 363 -25.03 -17.06 8.77
CA ALA A 363 -26.25 -17.44 9.48
C ALA A 363 -27.29 -17.96 8.48
N SER A 364 -28.17 -18.87 8.90
CA SER A 364 -29.23 -19.38 8.01
C SER A 364 -30.51 -19.73 8.75
N ILE A 365 -31.64 -19.60 8.05
CA ILE A 365 -32.95 -20.10 8.48
C ILE A 365 -33.66 -20.80 7.31
N ASP A 366 -34.61 -21.67 7.62
CA ASP A 366 -35.49 -22.29 6.62
C ASP A 366 -36.97 -22.17 7.01
N PHE A 367 -37.83 -22.14 6.00
CA PHE A 367 -39.28 -22.19 6.16
C PHE A 367 -39.95 -22.75 4.90
N ARG A 368 -41.19 -23.23 5.04
CA ARG A 368 -41.99 -23.74 3.92
C ARG A 368 -43.13 -22.77 3.61
N LEU A 369 -43.28 -22.38 2.35
CA LEU A 369 -44.37 -21.52 1.90
C LEU A 369 -45.73 -22.21 2.10
N ALA A 370 -46.75 -21.49 2.56
CA ALA A 370 -48.09 -22.06 2.71
C ALA A 370 -48.69 -22.44 1.35
N SER A 371 -49.58 -23.44 1.31
CA SER A 371 -50.27 -23.84 0.07
C SER A 371 -51.23 -22.77 -0.45
N ASN A 372 -51.73 -21.91 0.43
CA ASN A 372 -52.62 -20.78 0.14
C ASN A 372 -51.90 -19.43 0.24
N ALA A 373 -50.56 -19.42 0.19
CA ALA A 373 -49.78 -18.18 0.24
C ALA A 373 -50.12 -17.28 -0.97
N PRO A 374 -50.28 -15.95 -0.76
CA PRO A 374 -50.57 -15.02 -1.84
C PRO A 374 -49.44 -14.98 -2.87
N PHE A 375 -49.77 -14.99 -4.15
CA PHE A 375 -48.76 -14.89 -5.20
C PHE A 375 -48.23 -13.46 -5.33
N GLY A 376 -46.96 -13.34 -5.69
CA GLY A 376 -46.30 -12.05 -5.93
C GLY A 376 -44.89 -12.00 -5.36
N ALA A 377 -44.42 -10.77 -5.16
CA ALA A 377 -43.09 -10.49 -4.63
C ALA A 377 -43.05 -10.62 -3.10
N TYR A 378 -42.17 -11.47 -2.61
CA TYR A 378 -41.85 -11.59 -1.19
C TYR A 378 -40.55 -10.86 -0.90
N THR A 379 -40.55 -10.05 0.15
CA THR A 379 -39.38 -9.28 0.57
C THR A 379 -38.76 -9.94 1.81
N VAL A 380 -37.48 -10.23 1.73
CA VAL A 380 -36.65 -10.71 2.82
C VAL A 380 -35.76 -9.58 3.29
N MET A 381 -35.71 -9.33 4.60
CA MET A 381 -34.75 -8.43 5.21
C MET A 381 -33.92 -9.22 6.22
N ALA A 382 -32.60 -9.15 6.10
CA ALA A 382 -31.68 -9.63 7.12
C ALA A 382 -31.04 -8.44 7.82
N MET A 383 -30.92 -8.49 9.15
CA MET A 383 -30.30 -7.44 9.96
C MET A 383 -29.36 -8.04 11.00
N VAL A 384 -28.21 -7.39 11.19
CA VAL A 384 -27.24 -7.74 12.23
C VAL A 384 -26.79 -6.48 12.96
N GLU A 385 -26.60 -6.60 14.28
CA GLU A 385 -26.03 -5.55 15.12
C GLU A 385 -24.77 -6.06 15.83
N VAL A 386 -23.65 -5.37 15.65
CA VAL A 386 -22.36 -5.70 16.26
C VAL A 386 -21.77 -4.44 16.86
N SER A 387 -21.62 -4.42 18.19
CA SER A 387 -21.02 -3.29 18.92
C SER A 387 -21.66 -1.95 18.53
N GLU A 388 -23.00 -1.88 18.63
CA GLU A 388 -23.85 -0.71 18.29
C GLU A 388 -23.88 -0.32 16.79
N LYS A 389 -23.20 -1.06 15.92
CA LYS A 389 -23.26 -0.87 14.47
C LYS A 389 -24.26 -1.82 13.87
N LYS A 390 -25.11 -1.29 12.99
CA LYS A 390 -26.14 -2.06 12.30
C LYS A 390 -25.79 -2.20 10.83
N ALA A 391 -26.01 -3.38 10.29
CA ALA A 391 -26.04 -3.63 8.86
C ALA A 391 -27.33 -4.37 8.53
N ASN A 392 -27.88 -4.09 7.36
CA ASN A 392 -29.02 -4.82 6.83
C ASN A 392 -28.85 -5.01 5.33
N ASP A 393 -29.50 -6.04 4.83
CA ASP A 393 -29.61 -6.29 3.41
C ASP A 393 -31.02 -6.84 3.08
N THR A 394 -31.44 -6.63 1.84
CA THR A 394 -32.79 -6.96 1.38
C THR A 394 -32.73 -7.77 0.09
N LEU A 395 -33.53 -8.81 0.06
CA LEU A 395 -33.68 -9.72 -1.08
C LEU A 395 -35.16 -9.79 -1.47
N ILE A 396 -35.45 -9.92 -2.76
CA ILE A 396 -36.81 -10.15 -3.26
C ILE A 396 -36.82 -11.45 -4.07
N PHE A 397 -37.76 -12.34 -3.76
CA PHE A 397 -38.07 -13.50 -4.60
C PHE A 397 -39.53 -13.50 -5.02
N GLN A 398 -39.82 -14.09 -6.18
CA GLN A 398 -41.20 -14.24 -6.66
C GLN A 398 -41.79 -15.56 -6.15
N MET A 399 -43.06 -15.53 -5.76
CA MET A 399 -43.81 -16.73 -5.39
C MET A 399 -45.06 -16.85 -6.26
N GLY A 400 -45.26 -18.03 -6.82
CA GLY A 400 -46.42 -18.34 -7.62
C GLY A 400 -46.26 -19.65 -8.37
N TRP A 401 -47.15 -19.87 -9.33
CA TRP A 401 -47.00 -20.97 -10.25
C TRP A 401 -45.76 -20.77 -11.13
N LEU A 402 -44.74 -21.63 -10.98
CA LEU A 402 -43.49 -21.51 -11.73
C LEU A 402 -43.77 -21.47 -13.24
N ILE A 403 -44.69 -22.31 -13.70
CA ILE A 403 -45.30 -22.24 -15.03
C ILE A 403 -46.77 -21.89 -14.89
N GLU A 404 -47.14 -20.72 -15.39
CA GLU A 404 -48.51 -20.22 -15.44
C GLU A 404 -49.05 -20.34 -16.87
N VAL A 405 -50.26 -20.86 -17.05
CA VAL A 405 -50.93 -20.85 -18.37
C VAL A 405 -51.81 -19.62 -18.50
N VAL A 406 -51.28 -18.62 -19.20
CA VAL A 406 -51.90 -17.29 -19.34
C VAL A 406 -53.13 -17.33 -20.24
N LYS A 407 -53.09 -18.10 -21.33
CA LYS A 407 -54.18 -18.17 -22.33
C LYS A 407 -54.19 -19.51 -23.07
N ILE A 408 -55.38 -19.97 -23.45
CA ILE A 408 -55.58 -21.04 -24.44
C ILE A 408 -56.63 -20.60 -25.47
N GLU A 409 -56.36 -20.85 -26.75
CA GLU A 409 -57.26 -20.57 -27.86
C GLU A 409 -57.31 -21.76 -28.82
N THR A 410 -58.47 -21.99 -29.43
CA THR A 410 -58.59 -22.93 -30.54
C THR A 410 -58.17 -22.27 -31.85
N VAL A 411 -57.36 -22.98 -32.63
CA VAL A 411 -56.80 -22.52 -33.90
C VAL A 411 -56.96 -23.59 -34.99
N ASP A 412 -56.82 -23.20 -36.24
CA ASP A 412 -56.68 -24.13 -37.36
C ASP A 412 -55.24 -24.68 -37.47
N GLN A 413 -55.01 -25.55 -38.45
CA GLN A 413 -53.69 -26.16 -38.69
C GLN A 413 -52.59 -25.16 -39.05
N TYR A 414 -52.93 -23.91 -39.36
CA TYR A 414 -52.01 -22.83 -39.69
C TYR A 414 -51.82 -21.84 -38.53
N GLY A 415 -52.46 -22.09 -37.38
CA GLY A 415 -52.37 -21.23 -36.20
C GLY A 415 -53.33 -20.02 -36.22
N SER A 416 -54.27 -19.96 -37.15
CA SER A 416 -55.28 -18.89 -37.18
C SER A 416 -56.45 -19.22 -36.24
N LEU A 417 -56.96 -18.22 -35.51
CA LEU A 417 -58.08 -18.39 -34.58
C LEU A 417 -59.27 -19.06 -35.27
N LYS A 418 -59.74 -20.16 -34.67
CA LYS A 418 -60.87 -20.94 -35.17
C LYS A 418 -61.73 -21.40 -34.00
N SER A 419 -62.98 -20.96 -33.96
CA SER A 419 -63.92 -21.25 -32.87
C SER A 419 -65.06 -22.20 -33.26
N ILE A 420 -65.08 -22.69 -34.50
CA ILE A 420 -66.13 -23.57 -35.03
C ILE A 420 -65.48 -24.76 -35.72
N PHE A 421 -65.87 -25.98 -35.35
CA PHE A 421 -65.33 -27.23 -35.89
C PHE A 421 -66.47 -28.20 -36.27
N THR A 422 -66.26 -29.08 -37.24
CA THR A 422 -67.22 -30.16 -37.53
C THR A 422 -66.86 -31.46 -36.81
N ILE A 423 -67.82 -32.36 -36.66
CA ILE A 423 -67.56 -33.72 -36.19
C ILE A 423 -66.45 -34.36 -37.04
N GLY A 424 -65.49 -35.05 -36.43
CA GLY A 424 -64.37 -35.65 -37.18
C GLY A 424 -63.25 -34.68 -37.56
N GLU A 425 -63.42 -33.37 -37.38
CA GLU A 425 -62.36 -32.39 -37.56
C GLU A 425 -61.30 -32.47 -36.43
N GLN A 426 -60.06 -32.05 -36.72
CA GLN A 426 -58.99 -31.90 -35.74
C GLN A 426 -58.98 -30.47 -35.17
N ILE A 427 -58.85 -30.39 -33.85
CA ILE A 427 -58.69 -29.13 -33.12
C ILE A 427 -57.21 -28.94 -32.78
N PHE A 428 -56.67 -27.75 -33.07
CA PHE A 428 -55.34 -27.30 -32.66
C PHE A 428 -55.46 -26.20 -31.61
N PHE A 429 -54.42 -26.00 -30.78
CA PHE A 429 -54.45 -25.01 -29.69
C PHE A 429 -53.25 -24.08 -29.70
N SER A 430 -53.51 -22.77 -29.62
CA SER A 430 -52.49 -21.79 -29.23
C SER A 430 -52.51 -21.63 -27.72
N ILE A 431 -51.37 -21.84 -27.06
CA ILE A 431 -51.23 -21.78 -25.60
C ILE A 431 -50.13 -20.80 -25.24
N CYS A 432 -50.49 -19.78 -24.46
CA CYS A 432 -49.55 -18.83 -23.89
C CYS A 432 -49.19 -19.27 -22.47
N VAL A 433 -47.91 -19.50 -22.22
CA VAL A 433 -47.39 -19.86 -20.90
C VAL A 433 -46.34 -18.85 -20.46
N LYS A 434 -46.26 -18.66 -19.15
CA LYS A 434 -45.31 -17.76 -18.51
C LYS A 434 -44.50 -18.55 -17.50
N ASN A 435 -43.18 -18.48 -17.63
CA ASN A 435 -42.24 -18.92 -16.62
C ASN A 435 -41.83 -17.72 -15.76
N ILE A 436 -42.21 -17.71 -14.49
CA ILE A 436 -41.85 -16.64 -13.55
C ILE A 436 -40.45 -16.81 -12.96
N ALA A 437 -39.82 -17.97 -13.18
CA ALA A 437 -38.46 -18.26 -12.77
C ALA A 437 -37.45 -17.61 -13.72
N PHE A 438 -36.25 -17.32 -13.21
CA PHE A 438 -35.10 -16.87 -13.98
C PHE A 438 -34.34 -18.03 -14.63
N THR A 439 -34.73 -19.28 -14.36
CA THR A 439 -34.19 -20.48 -14.99
C THR A 439 -35.26 -21.20 -15.82
N PRO A 440 -34.87 -21.90 -16.92
CA PRO A 440 -35.80 -22.74 -17.66
C PRO A 440 -36.45 -23.81 -16.76
N LYS A 441 -37.75 -24.06 -16.97
CA LYS A 441 -38.47 -25.11 -16.23
C LYS A 441 -39.10 -26.10 -17.19
N ASN A 442 -38.89 -27.38 -16.91
CA ASN A 442 -39.59 -28.45 -17.59
C ASN A 442 -41.02 -28.54 -17.09
N THR A 443 -41.96 -28.72 -18.01
CA THR A 443 -43.38 -28.84 -17.71
C THR A 443 -44.05 -29.79 -18.70
N THR A 444 -45.10 -30.45 -18.26
CA THR A 444 -46.04 -31.13 -19.14
C THR A 444 -47.33 -30.34 -19.22
N LEU A 445 -47.70 -29.89 -20.41
CA LEU A 445 -49.02 -29.30 -20.65
C LEU A 445 -49.99 -30.41 -21.07
N THR A 446 -51.12 -30.50 -20.37
CA THR A 446 -52.20 -31.45 -20.65
C THR A 446 -53.44 -30.67 -21.05
N VAL A 447 -53.96 -30.91 -22.26
CA VAL A 447 -55.21 -30.35 -22.76
C VAL A 447 -56.27 -31.44 -22.77
N GLY A 448 -57.37 -31.23 -22.04
CA GLY A 448 -58.56 -32.06 -22.10
C GLY A 448 -59.71 -31.31 -22.76
N ALA A 449 -60.33 -31.88 -23.80
CA ALA A 449 -61.50 -31.32 -24.47
C ALA A 449 -62.76 -32.13 -24.13
N GLN A 450 -63.86 -31.44 -23.89
CA GLN A 450 -65.17 -32.00 -23.55
C GLN A 450 -66.23 -31.45 -24.49
N ASP A 451 -67.24 -32.25 -24.83
CA ASP A 451 -68.41 -31.78 -25.57
C ASP A 451 -69.40 -30.98 -24.69
N GLU A 452 -70.54 -30.59 -25.27
CA GLU A 452 -71.56 -29.78 -24.57
C GLU A 452 -72.17 -30.46 -23.33
N THR A 453 -72.08 -31.79 -23.23
CA THR A 453 -72.58 -32.55 -22.07
C THR A 453 -71.54 -32.67 -20.97
N GLY A 454 -70.31 -32.20 -21.20
CA GLY A 454 -69.15 -32.41 -20.34
C GLY A 454 -68.47 -33.77 -20.56
N GLN A 455 -68.87 -34.53 -21.58
CA GLN A 455 -68.23 -35.80 -21.92
C GLN A 455 -66.86 -35.53 -22.54
N LEU A 456 -65.79 -36.12 -21.98
CA LEU A 456 -64.42 -35.97 -22.47
C LEU A 456 -64.26 -36.58 -23.87
N ILE A 457 -64.00 -35.74 -24.87
CA ILE A 457 -63.83 -36.13 -26.27
C ILE A 457 -62.37 -36.38 -26.66
N GLY A 458 -61.42 -35.90 -25.85
CA GLY A 458 -60.01 -36.22 -26.02
C GLY A 458 -59.10 -35.58 -24.98
N VAL A 459 -57.89 -36.13 -24.84
CA VAL A 459 -56.81 -35.59 -24.02
C VAL A 459 -55.52 -35.65 -24.82
N ALA A 460 -54.70 -34.61 -24.72
CA ALA A 460 -53.38 -34.58 -25.30
C ALA A 460 -52.38 -33.97 -24.31
N ASP A 461 -51.16 -34.50 -24.31
CA ASP A 461 -50.07 -34.10 -23.42
C ASP A 461 -48.85 -33.72 -24.24
N ILE A 462 -48.08 -32.72 -23.80
CA ILE A 462 -46.78 -32.38 -24.38
C ILE A 462 -45.78 -31.99 -23.29
N TRP A 463 -44.57 -32.53 -23.40
CA TRP A 463 -43.45 -32.13 -22.59
C TRP A 463 -42.70 -30.98 -23.27
N LEU A 464 -42.41 -29.92 -22.52
CA LEU A 464 -41.59 -28.81 -22.99
C LEU A 464 -40.75 -28.20 -21.87
N GLU A 465 -39.66 -27.56 -22.28
CA GLU A 465 -38.85 -26.70 -21.45
C GLU A 465 -39.24 -25.25 -21.75
N VAL A 466 -39.79 -24.53 -20.75
CA VAL A 466 -40.20 -23.13 -20.90
C VAL A 466 -39.04 -22.24 -20.43
N PRO A 467 -38.48 -21.38 -21.30
CA PRO A 467 -37.47 -20.40 -20.87
C PRO A 467 -38.08 -19.33 -19.96
N PRO A 468 -37.28 -18.55 -19.22
CA PRO A 468 -37.75 -17.43 -18.40
C PRO A 468 -38.55 -16.38 -19.19
N GLY A 469 -39.73 -15.99 -18.69
CA GLY A 469 -40.60 -15.00 -19.34
C GLY A 469 -41.90 -15.57 -19.92
N THR A 470 -42.60 -14.77 -20.72
CA THR A 470 -43.88 -15.15 -21.33
C THR A 470 -43.67 -15.56 -22.78
N TYR A 471 -44.17 -16.73 -23.14
CA TYR A 471 -44.03 -17.32 -24.47
C TYR A 471 -45.37 -17.82 -24.98
N GLU A 472 -45.67 -17.46 -26.22
CA GLU A 472 -46.81 -18.01 -26.96
C GLU A 472 -46.35 -19.22 -27.75
N TYR A 473 -46.93 -20.38 -27.46
CA TYR A 473 -46.67 -21.61 -28.19
C TYR A 473 -47.92 -21.97 -28.99
N ASN A 474 -47.79 -21.95 -30.32
CA ASN A 474 -48.75 -22.59 -31.21
C ASN A 474 -48.48 -24.09 -31.20
N LEU A 475 -49.10 -24.79 -30.24
CA LEU A 475 -48.87 -26.20 -30.02
C LEU A 475 -49.86 -27.00 -30.84
N VAL A 476 -49.31 -27.81 -31.75
CA VAL A 476 -50.09 -28.71 -32.58
C VAL A 476 -50.46 -29.93 -31.73
N PHE A 477 -51.43 -29.78 -30.83
CA PHE A 477 -52.19 -30.92 -30.34
C PHE A 477 -53.27 -31.22 -31.39
N ASN A 478 -53.55 -32.49 -31.65
CA ASN A 478 -54.66 -32.85 -32.53
C ASN A 478 -55.65 -33.70 -31.74
N ILE A 479 -56.64 -33.04 -31.14
CA ILE A 479 -57.83 -33.74 -30.65
C ILE A 479 -58.79 -33.85 -31.83
N LYS A 480 -59.02 -35.08 -32.30
CA LYS A 480 -60.02 -35.35 -33.33
C LYS A 480 -61.38 -35.47 -32.67
N ILE A 481 -62.34 -34.63 -33.09
CA ILE A 481 -63.70 -34.67 -32.56
C ILE A 481 -64.32 -36.04 -32.92
N PRO A 482 -64.68 -36.88 -31.94
CA PRO A 482 -65.24 -38.18 -32.21
C PRO A 482 -66.60 -38.09 -32.89
N ARG A 483 -66.95 -39.10 -33.69
CA ARG A 483 -68.27 -39.18 -34.35
C ARG A 483 -69.46 -39.24 -33.40
N TRP A 484 -69.23 -39.63 -32.15
CA TRP A 484 -70.24 -39.73 -31.12
C TRP A 484 -70.38 -38.45 -30.29
N ALA A 485 -69.50 -37.45 -30.48
CA ALA A 485 -69.54 -36.22 -29.69
C ALA A 485 -70.84 -35.45 -29.94
N PHE A 486 -71.38 -34.87 -28.86
CA PHE A 486 -72.57 -34.01 -28.98
C PHE A 486 -72.23 -32.68 -29.67
N VAL A 487 -73.13 -32.24 -30.54
CA VAL A 487 -73.05 -30.97 -31.28
C VAL A 487 -73.48 -29.84 -30.35
N GLY A 488 -72.67 -28.78 -30.24
CA GLY A 488 -72.99 -27.66 -29.36
C GLY A 488 -71.74 -26.94 -28.87
N THR A 489 -71.84 -26.30 -27.71
CA THR A 489 -70.72 -25.58 -27.08
C THR A 489 -69.82 -26.56 -26.33
N ALA A 490 -68.69 -26.90 -26.93
CA ALA A 490 -67.63 -27.69 -26.32
C ALA A 490 -66.64 -26.79 -25.54
N SER A 491 -65.83 -27.40 -24.68
CA SER A 491 -64.79 -26.71 -23.91
C SER A 491 -63.46 -27.45 -23.94
N ALA A 492 -62.37 -26.72 -23.81
CA ALA A 492 -61.04 -27.28 -23.62
C ALA A 492 -60.38 -26.62 -22.41
N GLN A 493 -59.74 -27.43 -21.57
CA GLN A 493 -58.99 -26.98 -20.40
C GLN A 493 -57.54 -27.43 -20.54
N VAL A 494 -56.61 -26.52 -20.28
CA VAL A 494 -55.18 -26.83 -20.19
C VAL A 494 -54.71 -26.72 -18.75
N CYS A 495 -53.93 -27.70 -18.31
CA CYS A 495 -53.22 -27.71 -17.04
C CYS A 495 -51.71 -27.88 -17.30
N ALA A 496 -50.89 -27.30 -16.44
CA ALA A 496 -49.44 -27.50 -16.45
C ALA A 496 -49.04 -28.40 -15.27
N PHE A 497 -48.10 -29.32 -15.46
CA PHE A 497 -47.63 -30.26 -14.45
C PHE A 497 -46.11 -30.31 -14.39
N THR A 498 -45.56 -30.62 -13.21
CA THR A 498 -44.11 -30.79 -12.98
C THR A 498 -43.47 -31.89 -13.83
N THR A 499 -44.25 -32.93 -14.14
CA THR A 499 -43.90 -34.03 -15.05
C THR A 499 -45.22 -34.61 -15.59
N TRP A 500 -45.17 -35.72 -16.34
CA TRP A 500 -46.35 -36.40 -16.83
C TRP A 500 -47.33 -36.71 -15.68
N PRO A 501 -48.63 -36.39 -15.81
CA PRO A 501 -49.61 -36.67 -14.75
C PRO A 501 -49.63 -38.14 -14.32
N ARG A 502 -49.49 -39.05 -15.29
CA ARG A 502 -49.41 -40.51 -15.07
C ARG A 502 -48.17 -40.98 -14.29
N GLU A 503 -47.14 -40.15 -14.19
CA GLU A 503 -45.90 -40.42 -13.44
C GLU A 503 -45.88 -39.70 -12.08
N GLY A 504 -47.03 -39.18 -11.63
CA GLY A 504 -47.15 -38.45 -10.37
C GLY A 504 -46.85 -36.95 -10.51
N GLY A 505 -46.97 -36.39 -11.71
CA GLY A 505 -46.89 -34.94 -11.95
C GLY A 505 -47.86 -34.16 -11.06
N VAL A 506 -47.34 -33.15 -10.36
CA VAL A 506 -48.12 -32.26 -9.52
C VAL A 506 -48.50 -31.02 -10.35
N PRO A 507 -49.73 -30.49 -10.25
CA PRO A 507 -50.12 -29.31 -11.00
C PRO A 507 -49.23 -28.10 -10.67
N TYR A 508 -48.62 -27.51 -11.71
CA TYR A 508 -48.03 -26.19 -11.67
C TYR A 508 -49.08 -25.09 -11.74
N PHE A 509 -50.27 -25.33 -12.27
CA PHE A 509 -51.32 -24.33 -12.44
C PHE A 509 -52.67 -25.05 -12.56
N PRO A 510 -53.74 -24.62 -11.85
CA PRO A 510 -55.02 -25.35 -11.77
C PRO A 510 -55.83 -25.36 -13.07
N GLY A 511 -55.45 -24.54 -14.04
CA GLY A 511 -55.85 -24.65 -15.43
C GLY A 511 -56.64 -23.44 -15.96
N THR A 512 -56.50 -23.18 -17.25
CA THR A 512 -57.22 -22.14 -18.01
C THR A 512 -58.07 -22.86 -19.05
N SER A 513 -59.27 -22.36 -19.32
CA SER A 513 -60.18 -22.97 -20.29
C SER A 513 -60.58 -22.01 -21.41
N THR A 514 -61.03 -22.61 -22.52
CA THR A 514 -61.64 -21.93 -23.66
C THR A 514 -62.85 -22.74 -24.15
N THR A 515 -63.72 -22.11 -24.92
CA THR A 515 -64.90 -22.74 -25.52
C THR A 515 -64.89 -22.63 -27.04
N PHE A 516 -65.50 -23.60 -27.70
CA PHE A 516 -65.64 -23.65 -29.16
C PHE A 516 -66.95 -24.35 -29.53
N LEU A 517 -67.41 -24.16 -30.76
CA LEU A 517 -68.64 -24.76 -31.27
C LEU A 517 -68.32 -25.99 -32.12
N VAL A 518 -69.08 -27.06 -31.90
CA VAL A 518 -69.05 -28.28 -32.72
C VAL A 518 -70.34 -28.34 -33.53
N TYR A 519 -70.22 -28.48 -34.86
CA TYR A 519 -71.34 -28.65 -35.79
C TYR A 519 -71.36 -30.07 -36.38
N PRO A 520 -72.53 -30.55 -36.86
CA PRO A 520 -72.59 -31.76 -37.66
C PRO A 520 -71.74 -31.61 -38.93
N ASP A 521 -71.24 -32.74 -39.42
CA ASP A 521 -70.50 -32.86 -40.69
C ASP A 521 -71.29 -32.38 -41.91
#